data_AF-A0A848FE78-F1
#
_entry.id   AF-A0A848FE78-F1
#
_cell.length_a   1.000
_cell.length_b   1.000
_cell.length_c   1.000
_cell.angle_alpha   90.00
_cell.angle_beta   90.00
_cell.angle_gamma   90.00
#
_symmetry.space_group_name_H-M   'P 1'
#
loop_
_entity.id
_entity.type
_entity.pdbx_description
1 polymer ?
#
loop_
_entity_poly.entity_id
_entity_poly.type
_entity_poly.pdbx_seq_one_letter_code
_entity_poly.pdbx_strand_id
1 'polypeptide(L)'
;MRARRGPLSHSPLARALGALLALSLLGGCALLRPETRPGDQGPEPAAEAPLPPPYTLRVEVADEALRTLLLEYLDLARLRRMAPQAGIDDTELTRLVAAAPAQVRELLETEGYFNAQVRLRREPGTPPQVVLQVDPGPRTRVTQLRLELEGELERARQSGDRDARRLAAQLHRRWPLPEGAPFRNADWAAAKSGALAQLRAAGYAQARLADSAAQVDAATHEARLAFTADSGALFRTGELRIEGLERQDERAVRNLAGFGPGTPATETLLLDYQERLQLAGLYERATVTLDSSAAPEAAPVVVTLRELPLQQANVALGVDANTGVRTSVEHWHRRAFGWAATARNKVEIAQLRQAWEGELASHFLPRMRRNLVSVQAERLESDVDTVRSLRLRLGRDQTTPRADRFTFVQFETSAQQPLDRSLPGEHAEALSLNHHVVLRRLNDPLLPTRGYTLSLQSGVGQARSTEGDSGPFGRLYGRLTLYRPLGGGWYGQGRVELGQVFVREGVLVPESQRFRAGGDESVRGYVYRSLAPTAADGSISGGKVLFTASAEVARALSARWPALWGALFVDVGQAAQRWSELSPVWGPGLGLRYRSPVGPLRLDVAYGTEARRLRLHLSVGVTF
;
A
#
# COMPACT_ATOMS: atom_id res chain seq x y z
N MET A 1 -46.77 -20.19 48.46
CA MET A 1 -45.94 -21.42 48.47
C MET A 1 -44.53 -21.08 48.01
N ARG A 2 -43.52 -21.34 48.85
CA ARG A 2 -42.09 -21.21 48.50
C ARG A 2 -41.69 -22.33 47.53
N ALA A 3 -40.97 -22.00 46.46
CA ALA A 3 -40.23 -23.00 45.67
C ALA A 3 -38.82 -22.49 45.37
N ARG A 4 -37.87 -23.38 45.66
CA ARG A 4 -36.41 -23.22 45.72
C ARG A 4 -35.77 -22.94 44.35
N ARG A 5 -34.71 -22.13 44.35
CA ARG A 5 -33.73 -22.02 43.26
C ARG A 5 -32.77 -23.22 43.29
N GLY A 6 -32.51 -23.81 42.13
CA GLY A 6 -31.41 -24.75 41.88
C GLY A 6 -30.41 -24.17 40.85
N PRO A 7 -29.13 -24.59 40.84
CA PRO A 7 -28.06 -23.92 40.10
C PRO A 7 -28.04 -24.33 38.62
N LEU A 8 -27.70 -23.37 37.76
CA LEU A 8 -27.55 -23.54 36.31
C LEU A 8 -26.31 -24.38 35.99
N SER A 9 -26.52 -25.48 35.27
CA SER A 9 -25.50 -26.35 34.70
C SER A 9 -24.71 -25.63 33.59
N HIS A 10 -23.38 -25.65 33.69
CA HIS A 10 -22.48 -25.20 32.64
C HIS A 10 -22.58 -26.06 31.37
N SER A 11 -22.75 -25.43 30.21
CA SER A 11 -22.86 -26.11 28.91
C SER A 11 -21.49 -26.60 28.38
N PRO A 12 -21.46 -27.74 27.66
CA PRO A 12 -20.22 -28.32 27.13
C PRO A 12 -19.54 -27.50 26.03
N LEU A 13 -20.23 -26.48 25.48
CA LEU A 13 -19.71 -25.57 24.45
C LEU A 13 -18.64 -24.60 24.98
N ALA A 14 -18.70 -24.22 26.27
CA ALA A 14 -17.68 -23.37 26.89
C ALA A 14 -16.33 -24.09 27.07
N ARG A 15 -16.36 -25.42 27.22
CA ARG A 15 -15.14 -26.24 27.30
C ARG A 15 -14.52 -26.54 25.93
N ALA A 16 -15.34 -26.60 24.87
CA ALA A 16 -14.84 -26.76 23.50
C ALA A 16 -14.18 -25.48 22.95
N LEU A 17 -14.70 -24.28 23.28
CA LEU A 17 -14.07 -23.01 22.89
C LEU A 17 -12.78 -22.72 23.68
N GLY A 18 -12.67 -23.17 24.93
CA GLY A 18 -11.43 -23.08 25.70
C GLY A 18 -10.31 -23.98 25.16
N ALA A 19 -10.65 -25.14 24.59
CA ALA A 19 -9.67 -26.07 24.03
C ALA A 19 -9.10 -25.60 22.67
N LEU A 20 -9.90 -24.93 21.84
CA LEU A 20 -9.44 -24.40 20.53
C LEU A 20 -8.58 -23.13 20.67
N LEU A 21 -8.80 -22.31 21.69
CA LEU A 21 -7.93 -21.16 22.01
C LEU A 21 -6.59 -21.58 22.66
N ALA A 22 -6.52 -22.76 23.26
CA ALA A 22 -5.28 -23.33 23.80
C ALA A 22 -4.41 -23.99 22.73
N LEU A 23 -4.98 -24.46 21.62
CA LEU A 23 -4.24 -25.11 20.53
C LEU A 23 -3.57 -24.15 19.54
N SER A 24 -3.96 -22.86 19.51
CA SER A 24 -3.25 -21.82 18.75
C SER A 24 -2.09 -21.15 19.51
N LEU A 25 -1.92 -21.45 20.80
CA LEU A 25 -0.82 -20.96 21.65
C LEU A 25 0.33 -21.97 21.82
N LEU A 26 0.26 -23.14 21.18
CA LEU A 26 1.27 -24.21 21.31
C LEU A 26 2.11 -24.47 20.04
N GLY A 27 2.01 -23.62 19.01
CA GLY A 27 2.86 -23.70 17.81
C GLY A 27 4.24 -23.03 17.92
N GLY A 28 4.63 -22.56 19.12
CA GLY A 28 5.78 -21.65 19.30
C GLY A 28 6.95 -22.17 20.15
N CYS A 29 7.02 -23.47 20.47
CA CYS A 29 8.09 -24.03 21.29
C CYS A 29 8.68 -25.31 20.67
N ALA A 30 9.39 -25.16 19.56
CA ALA A 30 10.28 -26.21 19.05
C ALA A 30 11.63 -25.58 18.66
N LEU A 31 12.30 -24.95 19.65
CA LEU A 31 13.71 -24.54 19.57
C LEU A 31 14.36 -24.49 20.98
N LEU A 32 13.93 -25.38 21.89
CA LEU A 32 14.64 -25.62 23.15
C LEU A 32 15.51 -26.86 22.95
N ARG A 33 16.82 -26.63 22.82
CA ARG A 33 17.83 -27.69 22.93
C ARG A 33 17.71 -28.34 24.32
N PRO A 34 17.86 -29.66 24.45
CA PRO A 34 17.88 -30.31 25.75
C PRO A 34 19.09 -29.83 26.56
N GLU A 35 18.86 -29.40 27.79
CA GLU A 35 19.92 -29.26 28.79
C GLU A 35 20.55 -30.64 29.03
N THR A 36 21.81 -30.77 28.65
CA THR A 36 22.65 -31.91 29.00
C THR A 36 22.85 -31.93 30.52
N ARG A 37 22.52 -33.07 31.14
CA ARG A 37 22.85 -33.36 32.55
C ARG A 37 24.37 -33.26 32.75
N PRO A 38 24.86 -32.67 33.86
CA PRO A 38 26.28 -32.71 34.18
C PRO A 38 26.63 -34.13 34.64
N GLY A 39 27.34 -34.90 33.80
CA GLY A 39 27.82 -36.21 34.21
C GLY A 39 28.15 -37.24 33.14
N ASP A 40 28.17 -36.90 31.85
CA ASP A 40 28.64 -37.86 30.83
C ASP A 40 29.31 -37.14 29.64
N GLN A 41 30.59 -36.83 29.81
CA GLN A 41 31.50 -36.47 28.72
C GLN A 41 32.74 -37.37 28.87
N GLY A 42 32.81 -38.43 28.08
CA GLY A 42 34.11 -39.03 27.73
C GLY A 42 35.00 -37.95 27.10
N PRO A 43 36.34 -38.09 27.16
CA PRO A 43 37.27 -37.00 26.84
C PRO A 43 36.95 -36.40 25.47
N GLU A 44 36.38 -35.20 25.50
CA GLU A 44 36.22 -34.32 24.37
C GLU A 44 37.64 -34.13 23.78
N PRO A 45 37.87 -34.35 22.47
CA PRO A 45 39.16 -34.02 21.89
C PRO A 45 39.39 -32.55 22.20
N ALA A 46 40.48 -32.26 22.91
CA ALA A 46 40.84 -30.91 23.32
C ALA A 46 40.64 -29.99 22.12
N ALA A 47 39.67 -29.09 22.20
CA ALA A 47 39.53 -28.02 21.23
C ALA A 47 40.87 -27.27 21.26
N GLU A 48 41.68 -27.47 20.22
CA GLU A 48 42.92 -26.72 20.03
C GLU A 48 42.59 -25.26 20.24
N ALA A 49 43.25 -24.65 21.23
CA ALA A 49 43.16 -23.22 21.46
C ALA A 49 43.40 -22.54 20.10
N PRO A 50 42.53 -21.59 19.66
CA PRO A 50 42.69 -20.96 18.37
C PRO A 50 44.11 -20.40 18.30
N LEU A 51 44.90 -20.93 17.36
CA LEU A 51 46.25 -20.45 17.10
C LEU A 51 46.17 -18.92 16.93
N PRO A 52 47.08 -18.15 17.56
CA PRO A 52 47.08 -16.71 17.41
C PRO A 52 47.15 -16.35 15.91
N PRO A 53 46.39 -15.34 15.46
CA PRO A 53 46.38 -14.96 14.05
C PRO A 53 47.82 -14.66 13.59
N PRO A 54 48.20 -15.02 12.36
CA PRO A 54 49.59 -14.92 11.90
C PRO A 54 50.14 -13.48 11.92
N TYR A 55 49.26 -12.48 11.92
CA TYR A 55 49.56 -11.07 12.16
C TYR A 55 48.32 -10.31 12.64
N THR A 56 48.50 -9.12 13.20
CA THR A 56 47.42 -8.14 13.42
C THR A 56 47.52 -7.01 12.40
N LEU A 57 46.38 -6.45 11.95
CA LEU A 57 46.32 -5.31 11.04
C LEU A 57 45.65 -4.13 11.74
N ARG A 58 46.39 -3.03 11.89
CA ARG A 58 45.88 -1.74 12.37
C ARG A 58 45.85 -0.76 11.20
N VAL A 59 44.66 -0.29 10.84
CA VAL A 59 44.46 0.71 9.79
C VAL A 59 44.23 2.07 10.46
N GLU A 60 45.15 3.00 10.20
CA GLU A 60 45.14 4.38 10.67
C GLU A 60 44.79 5.29 9.49
N VAL A 61 43.53 5.71 9.43
CA VAL A 61 42.99 6.66 8.45
C VAL A 61 41.95 7.52 9.15
N ALA A 62 41.89 8.82 8.83
CA ALA A 62 40.99 9.75 9.50
C ALA A 62 39.50 9.53 9.14
N ASP A 63 39.22 8.98 7.97
CA ASP A 63 37.87 8.74 7.46
C ASP A 63 37.42 7.29 7.71
N GLU A 64 36.36 7.11 8.50
CA GLU A 64 35.83 5.79 8.85
C GLU A 64 35.24 5.03 7.64
N ALA A 65 34.75 5.74 6.61
CA ALA A 65 34.27 5.11 5.39
C ALA A 65 35.43 4.49 4.59
N LEU A 66 36.56 5.20 4.49
CA LEU A 66 37.78 4.67 3.88
C LEU A 66 38.35 3.51 4.70
N ARG A 67 38.31 3.60 6.03
CA ARG A 67 38.72 2.49 6.91
C ARG A 67 37.90 1.23 6.64
N THR A 68 36.58 1.39 6.52
CA THR A 68 35.66 0.30 6.22
C THR A 68 35.96 -0.33 4.86
N LEU A 69 36.13 0.50 3.82
CA LEU A 69 36.52 0.06 2.47
C LEU A 69 37.82 -0.78 2.50
N LEU A 70 38.86 -0.28 3.18
CA LEU A 70 40.15 -0.97 3.27
C LEU A 70 40.03 -2.29 4.06
N LEU A 71 39.28 -2.32 5.15
CA LEU A 71 39.05 -3.55 5.91
C LEU A 71 38.23 -4.58 5.13
N GLU A 72 37.39 -4.13 4.19
CA GLU A 72 36.54 -4.97 3.36
C GLU A 72 37.25 -5.51 2.11
N TYR A 73 38.08 -4.72 1.43
CA TYR A 73 38.62 -5.08 0.12
C TYR A 73 40.14 -5.28 0.06
N LEU A 74 40.91 -4.79 1.05
CA LEU A 74 42.36 -5.01 1.07
C LEU A 74 42.68 -6.49 1.28
N ASP A 75 43.62 -7.04 0.50
CA ASP A 75 43.99 -8.46 0.60
C ASP A 75 44.46 -8.84 2.01
N LEU A 76 45.25 -7.98 2.66
CA LEU A 76 45.68 -8.15 4.06
C LEU A 76 44.50 -8.21 5.05
N ALA A 77 43.36 -7.59 4.75
CA ALA A 77 42.18 -7.64 5.61
C ALA A 77 41.25 -8.83 5.26
N ARG A 78 41.17 -9.16 3.97
CA ARG A 78 40.38 -10.29 3.44
C ARG A 78 40.96 -11.64 3.84
N LEU A 79 42.27 -11.83 3.73
CA LEU A 79 42.95 -13.07 4.12
C LEU A 79 42.76 -13.39 5.61
N ARG A 80 42.83 -12.38 6.48
CA ARG A 80 42.53 -12.53 7.91
C ARG A 80 41.11 -13.04 8.18
N ARG A 81 40.13 -12.64 7.35
CA ARG A 81 38.74 -13.07 7.47
C ARG A 81 38.50 -14.47 6.89
N MET A 82 39.13 -14.79 5.76
CA MET A 82 38.87 -16.03 5.02
C MET A 82 39.69 -17.23 5.50
N ALA A 83 40.89 -17.01 6.03
CA ALA A 83 41.80 -18.09 6.41
C ALA A 83 42.47 -17.83 7.78
N PRO A 84 41.71 -17.67 8.88
CA PRO A 84 42.27 -17.42 10.20
C PRO A 84 43.17 -18.55 10.73
N GLN A 85 43.07 -19.75 10.13
CA GLN A 85 43.82 -20.97 10.51
C GLN A 85 44.91 -21.37 9.51
N ALA A 86 45.04 -20.69 8.36
CA ALA A 86 46.10 -21.00 7.41
C ALA A 86 47.40 -20.34 7.89
N GLY A 87 48.42 -21.15 8.17
CA GLY A 87 49.76 -20.66 8.45
C GLY A 87 50.30 -19.92 7.23
N ILE A 88 50.26 -18.58 7.26
CA ILE A 88 50.91 -17.75 6.24
C ILE A 88 52.40 -17.77 6.54
N ASP A 89 53.19 -18.24 5.57
CA ASP A 89 54.65 -18.15 5.66
C ASP A 89 55.09 -16.67 5.64
N ASP A 90 56.19 -16.36 6.32
CA ASP A 90 56.72 -15.00 6.45
C ASP A 90 57.01 -14.36 5.07
N THR A 91 57.38 -15.20 4.10
CA THR A 91 57.59 -14.84 2.70
C THR A 91 56.32 -14.28 2.05
N GLU A 92 55.17 -14.93 2.26
CA GLU A 92 53.90 -14.53 1.67
C GLU A 92 53.33 -13.28 2.37
N LEU A 93 53.48 -13.17 3.69
CA LEU A 93 53.13 -11.95 4.42
C LEU A 93 53.96 -10.75 3.93
N THR A 94 55.25 -10.96 3.70
CA THR A 94 56.16 -9.92 3.16
C THR A 94 55.74 -9.49 1.75
N ARG A 95 55.33 -10.43 0.90
CA ARG A 95 54.79 -10.15 -0.44
C ARG A 95 53.52 -9.30 -0.38
N LEU A 96 52.57 -9.66 0.50
CA LEU A 96 51.31 -8.93 0.67
C LEU A 96 51.53 -7.52 1.25
N VAL A 97 52.44 -7.39 2.21
CA VAL A 97 52.88 -6.11 2.77
C VAL A 97 53.48 -5.21 1.69
N ALA A 98 54.33 -5.76 0.82
CA ALA A 98 54.95 -5.00 -0.27
C ALA A 98 53.93 -4.56 -1.35
N ALA A 99 52.89 -5.37 -1.61
CA ALA A 99 51.84 -5.05 -2.58
C ALA A 99 50.75 -4.11 -2.03
N ALA A 100 50.54 -4.08 -0.71
CA ALA A 100 49.45 -3.35 -0.08
C ALA A 100 49.40 -1.84 -0.41
N PRO A 101 50.52 -1.08 -0.46
CA PRO A 101 50.45 0.34 -0.79
C PRO A 101 49.85 0.64 -2.17
N ALA A 102 50.09 -0.21 -3.17
CA ALA A 102 49.49 -0.06 -4.49
C ALA A 102 47.98 -0.33 -4.44
N GLN A 103 47.57 -1.43 -3.80
CA GLN A 103 46.14 -1.75 -3.63
C GLN A 103 45.37 -0.68 -2.85
N VAL A 104 45.96 -0.13 -1.79
CA VAL A 104 45.35 0.95 -1.00
C VAL A 104 45.12 2.17 -1.88
N ARG A 105 46.09 2.56 -2.73
CA ARG A 105 45.91 3.69 -3.66
C ARG A 105 44.80 3.41 -4.66
N GLU A 106 44.79 2.24 -5.30
CA GLU A 106 43.73 1.86 -6.25
C GLU A 106 42.34 1.90 -5.62
N LEU A 107 42.18 1.41 -4.38
CA LEU A 107 40.92 1.48 -3.65
C LEU A 107 40.52 2.93 -3.35
N LEU A 108 41.46 3.76 -2.90
CA LEU A 108 41.22 5.17 -2.60
C LEU A 108 40.91 6.00 -3.85
N GLU A 109 41.51 5.68 -4.99
CA GLU A 109 41.21 6.28 -6.30
C GLU A 109 39.74 6.07 -6.68
N THR A 110 39.17 4.89 -6.38
CA THR A 110 37.73 4.65 -6.61
C THR A 110 36.81 5.59 -5.82
N GLU A 111 37.31 6.07 -4.68
CA GLU A 111 36.65 7.03 -3.80
C GLU A 111 37.04 8.48 -4.10
N GLY A 112 37.86 8.74 -5.12
CA GLY A 112 38.24 10.08 -5.56
C GLY A 112 39.54 10.62 -4.98
N TYR A 113 40.34 9.79 -4.31
CA TYR A 113 41.60 10.17 -3.68
C TYR A 113 42.80 9.67 -4.50
N PHE A 114 43.26 10.49 -5.44
CA PHE A 114 44.29 10.13 -6.43
C PHE A 114 45.72 10.48 -6.02
N ASN A 115 45.91 11.16 -4.89
CA ASN A 115 47.24 11.53 -4.38
C ASN A 115 47.44 11.04 -2.94
N ALA A 116 46.87 9.87 -2.63
CA ALA A 116 46.93 9.30 -1.29
C ALA A 116 48.37 8.86 -0.93
N GLN A 117 48.83 9.25 0.25
CA GLN A 117 50.10 8.81 0.81
C GLN A 117 49.88 7.61 1.72
N VAL A 118 50.55 6.50 1.38
CA VAL A 118 50.42 5.24 2.11
C VAL A 118 51.77 4.84 2.68
N ARG A 119 51.81 4.61 3.99
CA ARG A 119 52.97 4.06 4.70
C ARG A 119 52.57 2.78 5.40
N LEU A 120 53.34 1.73 5.18
CA LEU A 120 53.15 0.46 5.86
C LEU A 120 54.37 0.18 6.73
N ARG A 121 54.16 -0.21 7.98
CA ARG A 121 55.22 -0.63 8.89
C ARG A 121 54.84 -1.95 9.54
N ARG A 122 55.81 -2.83 9.70
CA ARG A 122 55.68 -4.06 10.47
C ARG A 122 56.37 -3.84 11.81
N GLU A 123 55.60 -3.86 12.88
CA GLU A 123 56.11 -3.77 14.24
C GLU A 123 56.40 -5.20 14.76
N PRO A 124 57.57 -5.42 15.38
CA PRO A 124 57.94 -6.72 15.93
C PRO A 124 57.02 -7.09 17.09
N GLY A 125 56.56 -8.33 17.10
CA GLY A 125 55.66 -8.88 18.12
C GLY A 125 55.26 -10.31 17.79
N THR A 126 54.68 -11.02 18.77
CA THR A 126 54.15 -12.38 18.59
C THR A 126 52.65 -12.35 18.90
N PRO A 127 51.75 -12.22 17.90
CA PRO A 127 52.02 -12.15 16.46
C PRO A 127 52.46 -10.74 15.96
N PRO A 128 53.12 -10.63 14.79
CA PRO A 128 53.58 -9.37 14.23
C PRO A 128 52.41 -8.40 13.95
N GLN A 129 52.62 -7.10 14.15
CA GLN A 129 51.60 -6.08 13.87
C GLN A 129 51.93 -5.31 12.59
N VAL A 130 51.01 -5.33 11.63
CA VAL A 130 51.07 -4.51 10.41
C VAL A 130 50.27 -3.24 10.65
N VAL A 131 50.95 -2.10 10.65
CA VAL A 131 50.34 -0.77 10.79
C VAL A 131 50.30 -0.12 9.40
N LEU A 132 49.08 0.07 8.89
CA LEU A 132 48.79 0.77 7.65
C LEU A 132 48.37 2.22 7.98
N GLN A 133 49.24 3.17 7.69
CA GLN A 133 48.97 4.60 7.80
C GLN A 133 48.60 5.15 6.43
N VAL A 134 47.41 5.75 6.34
CA VAL A 134 46.88 6.32 5.10
C VAL A 134 46.52 7.78 5.34
N ASP A 135 47.20 8.66 4.62
CA ASP A 135 46.75 10.03 4.42
C ASP A 135 46.09 10.10 3.03
N PRO A 136 44.75 10.16 2.96
CA PRO A 136 44.06 10.17 1.68
C PRO A 136 44.29 11.46 0.87
N GLY A 137 44.72 12.55 1.52
CA GLY A 137 44.82 13.86 0.88
C GLY A 137 43.45 14.45 0.50
N PRO A 138 43.44 15.55 -0.27
CA PRO A 138 42.20 16.16 -0.74
C PRO A 138 41.50 15.27 -1.76
N ARG A 139 40.17 15.27 -1.69
CA ARG A 139 39.32 14.54 -2.62
C ARG A 139 39.16 15.32 -3.92
N THR A 140 39.25 14.60 -5.04
CA THR A 140 39.04 15.15 -6.38
C THR A 140 37.61 15.66 -6.54
N ARG A 141 37.46 16.83 -7.18
CA ARG A 141 36.15 17.45 -7.45
C ARG A 141 35.92 17.62 -8.95
N VAL A 142 34.66 17.50 -9.35
CA VAL A 142 34.25 17.75 -10.73
C VAL A 142 34.35 19.24 -11.01
N THR A 143 35.20 19.65 -11.96
CA THR A 143 35.35 21.07 -12.35
C THR A 143 34.67 21.39 -13.68
N GLN A 144 34.46 20.38 -14.52
CA GLN A 144 33.78 20.53 -15.79
C GLN A 144 32.92 19.30 -16.08
N LEU A 145 31.68 19.56 -16.53
CA LEU A 145 30.77 18.53 -17.01
C LEU A 145 30.31 18.83 -18.44
N ARG A 146 30.69 17.97 -19.38
CA ARG A 146 30.18 17.99 -20.76
C ARG A 146 29.18 16.85 -20.96
N LEU A 147 27.92 17.22 -21.14
CA LEU A 147 26.82 16.29 -21.44
C LEU A 147 26.33 16.54 -22.85
N GLU A 148 26.57 15.57 -23.74
CA GLU A 148 26.16 15.63 -25.14
C GLU A 148 25.15 14.52 -25.46
N LEU A 149 24.22 14.84 -26.35
CA LEU A 149 23.18 13.94 -26.82
C LEU A 149 23.27 13.83 -28.33
N GLU A 150 23.15 12.61 -28.83
CA GLU A 150 23.10 12.28 -30.25
C GLU A 150 21.81 11.50 -30.57
N GLY A 151 21.58 11.23 -31.85
CA GLY A 151 20.44 10.45 -32.32
C GLY A 151 19.18 11.27 -32.58
N GLU A 152 17.99 10.63 -32.51
CA GLU A 152 16.72 11.30 -32.80
C GLU A 152 16.35 12.35 -31.75
N LEU A 153 16.68 12.12 -30.48
CA LEU A 153 16.38 13.08 -29.40
C LEU A 153 17.00 14.45 -29.67
N GLU A 154 18.27 14.48 -30.07
CA GLU A 154 18.97 15.73 -30.36
C GLU A 154 18.41 16.42 -31.61
N ARG A 155 18.12 15.67 -32.67
CA ARG A 155 17.47 16.20 -33.88
C ARG A 155 16.10 16.83 -33.56
N ALA A 156 15.28 16.15 -32.76
CA ALA A 156 13.98 16.65 -32.32
C ALA A 156 14.12 17.90 -31.42
N ARG A 157 15.14 17.93 -30.55
CA ARG A 157 15.43 19.09 -29.70
C ARG A 157 15.77 20.33 -30.53
N GLN A 158 16.62 20.16 -31.54
CA GLN A 158 17.03 21.20 -32.48
C GLN A 158 15.86 21.70 -33.33
N SER A 159 14.98 20.80 -33.80
CA SER A 159 13.78 21.15 -34.56
C SER A 159 12.67 21.83 -33.72
N GLY A 160 12.84 21.92 -32.41
CA GLY A 160 11.93 22.65 -31.53
C GLY A 160 10.88 21.81 -30.80
N ASP A 161 11.00 20.48 -30.83
CA ASP A 161 10.10 19.60 -30.11
C ASP A 161 10.15 19.88 -28.58
N ARG A 162 8.97 20.12 -28.00
CA ARG A 162 8.84 20.52 -26.60
C ARG A 162 9.22 19.40 -25.65
N ASP A 163 8.87 18.16 -25.98
CA ASP A 163 9.10 17.01 -25.11
C ASP A 163 10.56 16.55 -25.18
N ALA A 164 11.18 16.60 -26.37
CA ALA A 164 12.62 16.41 -26.54
C ALA A 164 13.44 17.42 -25.72
N ARG A 165 13.08 18.72 -25.78
CA ARG A 165 13.72 19.78 -24.99
C ARG A 165 13.55 19.55 -23.48
N ARG A 166 12.35 19.16 -23.04
CA ARG A 166 12.09 18.84 -21.63
C ARG A 166 12.91 17.65 -21.16
N LEU A 167 12.98 16.58 -21.95
CA LEU A 167 13.74 15.37 -21.61
C LEU A 167 15.24 15.67 -21.50
N ALA A 168 15.80 16.38 -22.48
CA ALA A 168 17.21 16.79 -22.46
C ALA A 168 17.53 17.68 -21.24
N ALA A 169 16.67 18.68 -20.95
CA ALA A 169 16.83 19.52 -19.76
C ALA A 169 16.69 18.72 -18.45
N GLN A 170 15.83 17.71 -18.43
CA GLN A 170 15.63 16.84 -17.27
C GLN A 170 16.83 15.91 -17.03
N LEU A 171 17.46 15.38 -18.09
CA LEU A 171 18.72 14.63 -18.00
C LEU A 171 19.83 15.48 -17.38
N HIS A 172 20.00 16.71 -17.88
CA HIS A 172 21.00 17.63 -17.35
C HIS A 172 20.72 17.99 -15.88
N ARG A 173 19.47 18.36 -15.54
CA ARG A 173 19.09 18.75 -14.17
C ARG A 173 19.16 17.61 -13.14
N ARG A 174 18.97 16.36 -13.57
CA ARG A 174 19.00 15.18 -12.68
C ARG A 174 20.36 14.49 -12.67
N TRP A 175 21.35 15.04 -13.39
CA TRP A 175 22.69 14.49 -13.39
C TRP A 175 23.28 14.53 -11.97
N PRO A 176 23.70 13.39 -11.40
CA PRO A 176 24.07 13.32 -9.99
C PRO A 176 25.46 13.88 -9.67
N LEU A 177 26.28 14.15 -10.70
CA LEU A 177 27.64 14.70 -10.57
C LEU A 177 27.75 16.09 -11.23
N PRO A 178 27.09 17.13 -10.70
CA PRO A 178 27.25 18.50 -11.18
C PRO A 178 28.65 19.03 -10.86
N GLU A 179 29.02 20.17 -11.46
CA GLU A 179 30.25 20.88 -11.12
C GLU A 179 30.31 21.20 -9.61
N GLY A 180 31.49 21.01 -9.01
CA GLY A 180 31.76 21.13 -7.57
C GLY A 180 31.55 19.83 -6.76
N ALA A 181 30.86 18.83 -7.32
CA ALA A 181 30.61 17.56 -6.63
C ALA A 181 31.91 16.76 -6.41
N PRO A 182 32.01 15.98 -5.32
CA PRO A 182 33.12 15.05 -5.13
C PRO A 182 33.07 13.95 -6.21
N PHE A 183 34.22 13.61 -6.80
CA PHE A 183 34.30 12.54 -7.79
C PHE A 183 34.42 11.16 -7.11
N ARG A 184 33.64 10.19 -7.60
CA ARG A 184 33.72 8.77 -7.25
C ARG A 184 33.44 7.92 -8.49
N ASN A 185 34.16 6.80 -8.63
CA ASN A 185 33.95 5.90 -9.76
C ASN A 185 32.54 5.28 -9.73
N ALA A 186 32.05 4.92 -8.54
CA ALA A 186 30.70 4.38 -8.37
C ALA A 186 29.62 5.38 -8.80
N ASP A 187 29.75 6.64 -8.40
CA ASP A 187 28.79 7.70 -8.75
C ASP A 187 28.83 8.01 -10.26
N TRP A 188 30.01 7.97 -10.88
CA TRP A 188 30.17 8.14 -12.34
C TRP A 188 29.50 7.00 -13.11
N ALA A 189 29.72 5.75 -12.70
CA ALA A 189 29.07 4.59 -13.30
C ALA A 189 27.54 4.64 -13.13
N ALA A 190 27.05 5.04 -11.95
CA ALA A 190 25.64 5.21 -11.67
C ALA A 190 25.01 6.35 -12.49
N ALA A 191 25.71 7.47 -12.65
CA ALA A 191 25.26 8.61 -13.46
C ALA A 191 25.02 8.19 -14.92
N LYS A 192 26.00 7.51 -15.53
CA LYS A 192 25.89 7.01 -16.91
C LYS A 192 24.73 6.03 -17.08
N SER A 193 24.65 5.04 -16.18
CA SER A 193 23.60 4.02 -16.22
C SER A 193 22.21 4.63 -16.02
N GLY A 194 22.09 5.59 -15.10
CA GLY A 194 20.86 6.32 -14.83
C GLY A 194 20.40 7.18 -16.00
N ALA A 195 21.32 7.87 -16.69
CA ALA A 195 21.00 8.65 -17.88
C ALA A 195 20.50 7.77 -19.03
N LEU A 196 21.15 6.64 -19.30
CA LEU A 196 20.69 5.66 -20.30
C LEU A 196 19.35 5.04 -19.93
N ALA A 197 19.14 4.70 -18.65
CA ALA A 197 17.86 4.20 -18.17
C ALA A 197 16.74 5.23 -18.36
N GLN A 198 17.00 6.51 -18.09
CA GLN A 198 16.03 7.59 -18.29
C GLN A 198 15.68 7.79 -19.77
N LEU A 199 16.65 7.63 -20.69
CA LEU A 199 16.39 7.66 -22.13
C LEU A 199 15.49 6.48 -22.55
N ARG A 200 15.83 5.26 -22.12
CA ARG A 200 15.04 4.04 -22.41
C ARG A 200 13.62 4.16 -21.87
N ALA A 201 13.47 4.64 -20.64
CA ALA A 201 12.18 4.90 -20.02
C ALA A 201 11.32 5.90 -20.81
N ALA A 202 11.95 6.84 -21.51
CA ALA A 202 11.28 7.83 -22.36
C ALA A 202 10.95 7.34 -23.77
N GLY A 203 11.18 6.06 -24.09
CA GLY A 203 10.84 5.44 -25.38
C GLY A 203 12.03 5.28 -26.34
N TYR A 204 13.23 5.69 -25.93
CA TYR A 204 14.46 5.47 -26.70
C TYR A 204 15.06 4.10 -26.36
N ALA A 205 14.37 3.02 -26.76
CA ALA A 205 14.67 1.66 -26.32
C ALA A 205 16.10 1.20 -26.64
N GLN A 206 16.70 1.73 -27.71
CA GLN A 206 18.05 1.41 -28.18
C GLN A 206 19.11 2.41 -27.67
N ALA A 207 18.78 3.28 -26.71
CA ALA A 207 19.73 4.25 -26.18
C ALA A 207 21.00 3.57 -25.61
N ARG A 208 22.16 4.10 -26.01
CA ARG A 208 23.47 3.53 -25.72
C ARG A 208 24.50 4.62 -25.44
N LEU A 209 25.58 4.24 -24.78
CA LEU A 209 26.73 5.10 -24.55
C LEU A 209 27.50 5.24 -25.87
N ALA A 210 27.66 6.46 -26.37
CA ALA A 210 28.49 6.75 -27.54
C ALA A 210 29.94 7.00 -27.11
N ASP A 211 30.13 7.87 -26.11
CA ASP A 211 31.45 8.14 -25.52
C ASP A 211 31.35 8.48 -24.03
N SER A 212 32.42 8.23 -23.28
CA SER A 212 32.53 8.54 -21.85
C SER A 212 34.00 8.67 -21.43
N ALA A 213 34.39 9.86 -20.98
CA ALA A 213 35.70 10.10 -20.41
C ALA A 213 35.60 10.75 -19.02
N ALA A 214 36.41 10.27 -18.08
CA ALA A 214 36.67 10.93 -16.81
C ALA A 214 38.17 11.21 -16.74
N GLN A 215 38.56 12.45 -17.02
CA GLN A 215 39.95 12.89 -16.95
C GLN A 215 40.21 13.46 -15.57
N VAL A 216 41.08 12.79 -14.80
CA VAL A 216 41.44 13.21 -13.46
C VAL A 216 42.86 13.77 -13.47
N ASP A 217 43.01 14.99 -12.97
CA ASP A 217 44.29 15.59 -12.66
C ASP A 217 44.56 15.42 -11.16
N ALA A 218 45.48 14.49 -10.84
CA ALA A 218 45.82 14.15 -9.47
C ALA A 218 46.58 15.28 -8.75
N ALA A 219 47.25 16.18 -9.48
CA ALA A 219 48.00 17.29 -8.91
C ALA A 219 47.09 18.46 -8.50
N THR A 220 46.07 18.76 -9.31
CA THR A 220 45.10 19.83 -9.00
C THR A 220 43.84 19.33 -8.29
N HIS A 221 43.65 18.01 -8.19
CA HIS A 221 42.47 17.36 -7.60
C HIS A 221 41.19 17.71 -8.38
N GLU A 222 41.31 17.78 -9.70
CA GLU A 222 40.22 18.14 -10.60
C GLU A 222 39.81 16.97 -11.49
N ALA A 223 38.49 16.81 -11.67
CA ALA A 223 37.92 15.85 -12.62
C ALA A 223 37.14 16.60 -13.71
N ARG A 224 37.50 16.36 -14.97
CA ARG A 224 36.73 16.78 -16.14
C ARG A 224 35.98 15.58 -16.70
N LEU A 225 34.65 15.68 -16.70
CA LEU A 225 33.75 14.61 -17.12
C LEU A 225 33.16 14.93 -18.48
N ALA A 226 33.20 13.95 -19.38
CA ALA A 226 32.52 13.99 -20.67
C ALA A 226 31.66 12.74 -20.84
N PHE A 227 30.41 12.93 -21.21
CA PHE A 227 29.47 11.85 -21.49
C PHE A 227 28.65 12.21 -22.73
N THR A 228 28.67 11.30 -23.70
CA THR A 228 27.89 11.41 -24.93
C THR A 228 26.99 10.19 -25.03
N ALA A 229 25.69 10.43 -25.10
CA ALA A 229 24.69 9.36 -25.27
C ALA A 229 24.03 9.44 -26.65
N ASP A 230 24.05 8.33 -27.37
CA ASP A 230 23.23 8.16 -28.56
C ASP A 230 21.85 7.65 -28.13
N SER A 231 20.84 8.49 -28.33
CA SER A 231 19.46 8.16 -28.03
C SER A 231 18.90 7.07 -28.95
N GLY A 232 19.46 6.87 -30.15
CA GLY A 232 18.82 6.05 -31.17
C GLY A 232 17.48 6.64 -31.63
N ALA A 233 16.58 5.78 -32.10
CA ALA A 233 15.24 6.18 -32.55
C ALA A 233 14.23 6.21 -31.40
N LEU A 234 13.22 7.08 -31.50
CA LEU A 234 12.07 7.09 -30.61
C LEU A 234 11.10 5.98 -31.02
N PHE A 235 10.96 4.96 -30.18
CA PHE A 235 10.02 3.89 -30.46
C PHE A 235 8.58 4.35 -30.25
N ARG A 236 7.72 3.96 -31.19
CA ARG A 236 6.29 4.22 -31.19
C ARG A 236 5.53 2.90 -31.23
N THR A 237 4.44 2.87 -30.50
CA THR A 237 3.55 1.70 -30.41
C THR A 237 2.98 1.34 -31.78
N GLY A 238 3.05 0.06 -32.14
CA GLY A 238 2.47 -0.52 -33.34
C GLY A 238 1.20 -1.32 -33.02
N GLU A 239 1.05 -2.46 -33.69
CA GLU A 239 -0.03 -3.41 -33.39
C GLU A 239 0.12 -4.04 -32.00
N LEU A 240 -1.02 -4.41 -31.40
CA LEU A 240 -1.03 -5.23 -30.18
C LEU A 240 -1.00 -6.70 -30.57
N ARG A 241 0.02 -7.44 -30.11
CA ARG A 241 0.13 -8.89 -30.19
C ARG A 241 -0.24 -9.48 -28.85
N ILE A 242 -1.32 -10.25 -28.80
CA ILE A 242 -1.91 -10.74 -27.55
C ILE A 242 -1.74 -12.26 -27.50
N GLU A 243 -1.12 -12.75 -26.42
CA GLU A 243 -0.78 -14.16 -26.23
C GLU A 243 -1.34 -14.67 -24.89
N GLY A 244 -1.72 -15.96 -24.85
CA GLY A 244 -2.18 -16.63 -23.62
C GLY A 244 -3.65 -16.42 -23.26
N LEU A 245 -4.47 -15.94 -24.20
CA LEU A 245 -5.93 -15.97 -24.07
C LEU A 245 -6.46 -17.37 -24.37
N GLU A 246 -7.37 -17.84 -23.53
CA GLU A 246 -8.03 -19.14 -23.65
C GLU A 246 -9.55 -18.98 -23.65
N ARG A 247 -10.08 -18.25 -22.66
CA ARG A 247 -11.51 -18.13 -22.38
C ARG A 247 -11.98 -16.68 -22.31
N GLN A 248 -11.10 -15.68 -22.33
CA GLN A 248 -11.46 -14.27 -22.36
C GLN A 248 -11.42 -13.72 -23.77
N ASP A 249 -12.26 -12.72 -24.05
CA ASP A 249 -12.30 -12.12 -25.38
C ASP A 249 -11.14 -11.12 -25.55
N GLU A 250 -10.48 -11.15 -26.70
CA GLU A 250 -9.38 -10.24 -27.03
C GLU A 250 -9.75 -8.75 -26.89
N ARG A 251 -11.02 -8.42 -27.11
CA ARG A 251 -11.56 -7.07 -26.91
C ARG A 251 -11.37 -6.56 -25.47
N ALA A 252 -11.42 -7.44 -24.47
CA ALA A 252 -11.19 -7.08 -23.07
C ALA A 252 -9.75 -6.57 -22.86
N VAL A 253 -8.78 -7.16 -23.56
CA VAL A 253 -7.37 -6.74 -23.54
C VAL A 253 -7.19 -5.41 -24.29
N ARG A 254 -7.76 -5.29 -25.49
CA ARG A 254 -7.64 -4.09 -26.34
C ARG A 254 -8.29 -2.85 -25.74
N ASN A 255 -9.45 -2.99 -25.10
CA ASN A 255 -10.15 -1.88 -24.43
C ASN A 255 -9.31 -1.22 -23.33
N LEU A 256 -8.38 -1.96 -22.75
CA LEU A 256 -7.53 -1.53 -21.64
C LEU A 256 -6.23 -0.85 -22.11
N ALA A 257 -5.90 -0.89 -23.41
CA ALA A 257 -4.66 -0.33 -23.94
C ALA A 257 -4.49 1.16 -23.58
N GLY A 258 -5.51 1.97 -23.85
CA GLY A 258 -5.49 3.40 -23.54
C GLY A 258 -4.59 4.25 -24.46
N PHE A 259 -4.02 3.64 -25.50
CA PHE A 259 -3.22 4.28 -26.55
C PHE A 259 -3.59 3.70 -27.92
N GLY A 260 -3.23 4.42 -28.98
CA GLY A 260 -3.32 3.94 -30.36
C GLY A 260 -1.94 3.86 -31.01
N PRO A 261 -1.84 3.27 -32.23
CA PRO A 261 -0.58 3.20 -32.97
C PRO A 261 0.06 4.58 -33.16
N GLY A 262 1.38 4.63 -33.21
CA GLY A 262 2.18 5.85 -33.34
C GLY A 262 2.42 6.60 -32.03
N THR A 263 1.82 6.18 -30.90
CA THR A 263 2.06 6.78 -29.59
C THR A 263 3.48 6.44 -29.10
N PRO A 264 4.28 7.39 -28.58
CA PRO A 264 5.61 7.10 -28.01
C PRO A 264 5.54 6.00 -26.94
N ALA A 265 6.33 4.94 -27.13
CA ALA A 265 6.33 3.73 -26.31
C ALA A 265 7.18 3.92 -25.04
N THR A 266 6.76 4.84 -24.17
CA THR A 266 7.43 5.06 -22.88
C THR A 266 7.20 3.91 -21.92
N GLU A 267 8.13 3.68 -20.99
CA GLU A 267 7.98 2.67 -19.94
C GLU A 267 6.71 2.92 -19.09
N THR A 268 6.44 4.19 -18.75
CA THR A 268 5.21 4.57 -18.04
C THR A 268 3.96 4.14 -18.80
N LEU A 269 3.92 4.30 -20.13
CA LEU A 269 2.77 3.89 -20.94
C LEU A 269 2.52 2.38 -20.87
N LEU A 270 3.59 1.57 -20.96
CA LEU A 270 3.51 0.11 -20.92
C LEU A 270 3.13 -0.39 -19.52
N LEU A 271 3.72 0.19 -18.47
CA LEU A 271 3.40 -0.13 -17.08
C LEU A 271 1.95 0.26 -16.73
N ASP A 272 1.49 1.44 -17.17
CA ASP A 272 0.11 1.88 -16.98
C ASP A 272 -0.88 0.92 -17.67
N TYR A 273 -0.52 0.37 -18.84
CA TYR A 273 -1.33 -0.65 -19.50
C TYR A 273 -1.33 -1.97 -18.73
N GLN A 274 -0.16 -2.42 -18.27
CA GLN A 274 -0.04 -3.61 -17.43
C GLN A 274 -0.88 -3.50 -16.15
N GLU A 275 -0.85 -2.36 -15.46
CA GLU A 275 -1.64 -2.11 -14.26
C GLU A 275 -3.14 -2.17 -14.57
N ARG A 276 -3.59 -1.61 -15.71
CA ARG A 276 -4.99 -1.71 -16.16
C ARG A 276 -5.42 -3.15 -16.42
N LEU A 277 -4.55 -3.99 -17.00
CA LEU A 277 -4.81 -5.41 -17.20
C LEU A 277 -4.94 -6.16 -15.86
N GLN A 278 -4.08 -5.86 -14.89
CA GLN A 278 -4.16 -6.45 -13.55
C GLN A 278 -5.44 -6.02 -12.80
N LEU A 279 -5.79 -4.73 -12.87
CA LEU A 279 -7.03 -4.19 -12.29
C LEU A 279 -8.30 -4.76 -12.94
N ALA A 280 -8.21 -5.32 -14.15
CA ALA A 280 -9.34 -5.97 -14.81
C ALA A 280 -9.88 -7.18 -14.02
N GLY A 281 -9.04 -7.81 -13.20
CA GLY A 281 -9.40 -8.99 -12.42
C GLY A 281 -9.70 -10.22 -13.29
N LEU A 282 -9.22 -10.23 -14.54
CA LEU A 282 -9.38 -11.34 -15.51
C LEU A 282 -8.12 -12.20 -15.66
N TYR A 283 -6.95 -11.67 -15.29
CA TYR A 283 -5.66 -12.29 -15.53
C TYR A 283 -4.88 -12.45 -14.22
N GLU A 284 -4.30 -13.64 -14.02
CA GLU A 284 -3.43 -13.98 -12.90
C GLU A 284 -2.06 -13.30 -13.09
N ARG A 285 -1.61 -13.23 -14.34
CA ARG A 285 -0.39 -12.55 -14.75
C ARG A 285 -0.64 -11.79 -16.05
N ALA A 286 -0.12 -10.57 -16.10
CA ALA A 286 -0.06 -9.76 -17.31
C ALA A 286 1.32 -9.13 -17.41
N THR A 287 1.95 -9.29 -18.58
CA THR A 287 3.24 -8.68 -18.91
C THR A 287 3.09 -7.95 -20.23
N VAL A 288 3.54 -6.70 -20.26
CA VAL A 288 3.48 -5.85 -21.44
C VAL A 288 4.89 -5.45 -21.81
N THR A 289 5.32 -5.81 -23.01
CA THR A 289 6.65 -5.48 -23.55
C THR A 289 6.52 -4.85 -24.94
N LEU A 290 7.56 -4.14 -25.33
CA LEU A 290 7.71 -3.62 -26.69
C LEU A 290 8.72 -4.49 -27.43
N ASP A 291 8.38 -4.91 -28.65
CA ASP A 291 9.33 -5.57 -29.53
C ASP A 291 10.31 -4.54 -30.11
N SER A 292 11.45 -4.37 -29.42
CA SER A 292 12.50 -3.43 -29.80
C SER A 292 13.38 -3.90 -30.98
N SER A 293 13.12 -5.10 -31.51
CA SER A 293 13.76 -5.61 -32.73
C SER A 293 13.04 -5.17 -34.02
N ALA A 294 11.78 -4.74 -33.90
CA ALA A 294 10.97 -4.24 -35.01
C ALA A 294 11.26 -2.76 -35.35
N ALA A 295 10.64 -2.27 -36.43
CA ALA A 295 10.77 -0.89 -36.89
C ALA A 295 10.31 0.12 -35.80
N PRO A 296 11.13 1.13 -35.44
CA PRO A 296 10.83 2.06 -34.36
C PRO A 296 9.53 2.87 -34.55
N GLU A 297 9.09 3.11 -35.79
CA GLU A 297 7.91 3.91 -36.09
C GLU A 297 6.59 3.22 -35.74
N ALA A 298 6.60 1.88 -35.64
CA ALA A 298 5.43 1.05 -35.40
C ALA A 298 5.79 -0.29 -34.74
N ALA A 299 6.54 -0.24 -33.64
CA ALA A 299 7.01 -1.41 -32.93
C ALA A 299 5.85 -2.15 -32.23
N PRO A 300 5.62 -3.45 -32.51
CA PRO A 300 4.56 -4.22 -31.87
C PRO A 300 4.65 -4.22 -30.34
N VAL A 301 3.51 -4.08 -29.68
CA VAL A 301 3.40 -4.25 -28.22
C VAL A 301 2.93 -5.67 -27.95
N VAL A 302 3.77 -6.46 -27.30
CA VAL A 302 3.49 -7.86 -26.96
C VAL A 302 2.89 -7.91 -25.57
N VAL A 303 1.72 -8.54 -25.47
CA VAL A 303 0.94 -8.68 -24.24
C VAL A 303 0.79 -10.16 -23.95
N THR A 304 1.56 -10.65 -22.98
CA THR A 304 1.52 -12.06 -22.55
C THR A 304 0.67 -12.18 -21.30
N LEU A 305 -0.36 -13.02 -21.37
CA LEU A 305 -1.38 -13.16 -20.33
C LEU A 305 -1.43 -14.60 -19.79
N ARG A 306 -1.85 -14.71 -18.54
CA ARG A 306 -2.34 -15.96 -17.96
C ARG A 306 -3.67 -15.66 -17.30
N GLU A 307 -4.74 -16.31 -17.75
CA GLU A 307 -6.10 -16.05 -17.25
C GLU A 307 -6.32 -16.56 -15.82
N LEU A 308 -7.13 -15.84 -15.05
CA LEU A 308 -7.65 -16.34 -13.79
C LEU A 308 -8.69 -17.45 -14.03
N PRO A 309 -8.91 -18.35 -13.05
CA PRO A 309 -10.03 -19.28 -13.09
C PRO A 309 -11.36 -18.54 -13.32
N LEU A 310 -12.22 -19.12 -14.17
CA LEU A 310 -13.53 -18.54 -14.50
C LEU A 310 -14.41 -18.34 -13.26
N GLN A 311 -14.27 -19.23 -12.28
CA GLN A 311 -15.02 -19.18 -11.03
C GLN A 311 -14.07 -19.21 -9.84
N GLN A 312 -14.41 -18.43 -8.82
CA GLN A 312 -13.67 -18.36 -7.57
C GLN A 312 -14.66 -18.09 -6.44
N ALA A 313 -14.53 -18.79 -5.33
CA ALA A 313 -15.29 -18.51 -4.13
C ALA A 313 -14.32 -18.22 -2.98
N ASN A 314 -14.56 -17.13 -2.27
CA ASN A 314 -13.81 -16.76 -1.07
C ASN A 314 -14.75 -16.85 0.13
N VAL A 315 -14.24 -17.35 1.26
CA VAL A 315 -15.00 -17.41 2.52
C VAL A 315 -14.31 -16.53 3.54
N ALA A 316 -15.04 -15.63 4.17
CA ALA A 316 -14.50 -14.77 5.21
C ALA A 316 -15.25 -14.94 6.53
N LEU A 317 -14.48 -14.99 7.61
CA LEU A 317 -14.97 -15.04 8.99
C LEU A 317 -14.47 -13.78 9.71
N GLY A 318 -15.35 -13.16 10.48
CA GLY A 318 -14.99 -11.98 11.25
C GLY A 318 -15.84 -11.79 12.48
N VAL A 319 -15.41 -10.87 13.34
CA VAL A 319 -16.16 -10.40 14.51
C VAL A 319 -16.07 -8.88 14.52
N ASP A 320 -17.23 -8.24 14.65
CA ASP A 320 -17.38 -6.81 14.75
C ASP A 320 -18.22 -6.47 15.99
N ALA A 321 -17.85 -5.45 16.75
CA ALA A 321 -18.62 -5.08 17.95
C ALA A 321 -20.04 -4.57 17.63
N ASN A 322 -20.29 -4.07 16.42
CA ASN A 322 -21.60 -3.56 16.02
C ASN A 322 -22.55 -4.65 15.50
N THR A 323 -22.02 -5.71 14.89
CA THR A 323 -22.85 -6.72 14.18
C THR A 323 -22.60 -8.16 14.64
N GLY A 324 -21.64 -8.36 15.55
CA GLY A 324 -21.28 -9.65 16.13
C GLY A 324 -20.39 -10.49 15.22
N VAL A 325 -20.49 -11.82 15.38
CA VAL A 325 -19.83 -12.78 14.49
C VAL A 325 -20.46 -12.66 13.11
N ARG A 326 -19.62 -12.53 12.07
CA ARG A 326 -20.02 -12.48 10.66
C ARG A 326 -19.32 -13.57 9.85
N THR A 327 -20.08 -14.18 8.97
CA THR A 327 -19.59 -15.10 7.93
C THR A 327 -20.02 -14.54 6.59
N SER A 328 -19.12 -14.51 5.62
CA SER A 328 -19.48 -14.14 4.25
C SER A 328 -18.88 -15.07 3.23
N VAL A 329 -19.64 -15.34 2.17
CA VAL A 329 -19.20 -16.10 1.01
C VAL A 329 -19.31 -15.19 -0.20
N GLU A 330 -18.22 -15.08 -0.96
CA GLU A 330 -18.15 -14.26 -2.16
C GLU A 330 -17.75 -15.10 -3.36
N HIS A 331 -18.68 -15.28 -4.30
CA HIS A 331 -18.49 -16.04 -5.52
C HIS A 331 -18.37 -15.11 -6.72
N TRP A 332 -17.32 -15.32 -7.50
CA TRP A 332 -17.04 -14.64 -8.75
C TRP A 332 -17.23 -15.61 -9.91
N HIS A 333 -17.89 -15.15 -10.98
CA HIS A 333 -17.90 -15.82 -12.27
C HIS A 333 -17.56 -14.82 -13.38
N ARG A 334 -16.34 -14.91 -13.93
CA ARG A 334 -15.73 -13.93 -14.85
C ARG A 334 -16.26 -13.96 -16.29
N ARG A 335 -17.13 -14.93 -16.61
CA ARG A 335 -17.79 -15.08 -17.92
C ARG A 335 -19.21 -15.60 -17.73
N ALA A 336 -19.99 -14.89 -16.92
CA ALA A 336 -21.32 -15.30 -16.52
C ALA A 336 -22.26 -15.43 -17.72
N PHE A 337 -23.01 -16.54 -17.79
CA PHE A 337 -23.92 -16.85 -18.92
C PHE A 337 -23.22 -16.90 -20.29
N GLY A 338 -21.89 -17.07 -20.33
CA GLY A 338 -21.08 -17.01 -21.55
C GLY A 338 -20.79 -15.58 -22.05
N TRP A 339 -21.33 -14.56 -21.39
CA TRP A 339 -21.13 -13.15 -21.74
C TRP A 339 -19.76 -12.64 -21.29
N ALA A 340 -19.28 -11.58 -21.96
CA ALA A 340 -18.13 -10.77 -21.55
C ALA A 340 -18.49 -9.90 -20.31
N ALA A 341 -18.90 -10.58 -19.25
CA ALA A 341 -19.39 -9.99 -18.01
C ALA A 341 -18.97 -10.86 -16.82
N THR A 342 -18.64 -10.18 -15.74
CA THR A 342 -18.31 -10.77 -14.45
C THR A 342 -19.52 -10.67 -13.54
N ALA A 343 -20.01 -11.81 -13.05
CA ALA A 343 -20.97 -11.85 -11.95
C ALA A 343 -20.21 -11.96 -10.62
N ARG A 344 -20.64 -11.19 -9.62
CA ARG A 344 -20.19 -11.29 -8.22
C ARG A 344 -21.43 -11.50 -7.35
N ASN A 345 -21.41 -12.55 -6.55
CA ASN A 345 -22.45 -12.85 -5.58
C ASN A 345 -21.83 -12.89 -4.19
N LYS A 346 -22.25 -11.99 -3.31
CA LYS A 346 -21.80 -11.95 -1.93
C LYS A 346 -22.98 -12.19 -1.00
N VAL A 347 -22.86 -13.20 -0.15
CA VAL A 347 -23.79 -13.47 0.95
C VAL A 347 -23.07 -13.17 2.25
N GLU A 348 -23.66 -12.36 3.12
CA GLU A 348 -23.16 -12.01 4.44
C GLU A 348 -24.21 -12.36 5.49
N ILE A 349 -23.82 -13.14 6.47
CA ILE A 349 -24.64 -13.52 7.62
C ILE A 349 -23.88 -13.13 8.87
N ALA A 350 -24.38 -12.10 9.56
CA ALA A 350 -23.98 -11.67 10.88
C ALA A 350 -25.16 -11.74 11.86
N GLN A 351 -24.89 -11.61 13.16
CA GLN A 351 -25.93 -11.70 14.19
C GLN A 351 -27.04 -10.66 13.94
N LEU A 352 -26.64 -9.42 13.68
CA LEU A 352 -27.55 -8.29 13.49
C LEU A 352 -27.79 -7.91 12.03
N ARG A 353 -27.05 -8.51 11.08
CA ARG A 353 -27.15 -8.16 9.66
C ARG A 353 -27.16 -9.39 8.78
N GLN A 354 -28.13 -9.51 7.90
CA GLN A 354 -28.15 -10.50 6.83
C GLN A 354 -28.26 -9.76 5.50
N ALA A 355 -27.33 -10.00 4.58
CA ALA A 355 -27.31 -9.31 3.30
C ALA A 355 -26.92 -10.26 2.17
N TRP A 356 -27.53 -10.04 1.01
CA TRP A 356 -27.10 -10.59 -0.26
C TRP A 356 -26.89 -9.46 -1.26
N GLU A 357 -25.79 -9.51 -1.99
CA GLU A 357 -25.43 -8.59 -3.06
C GLU A 357 -25.09 -9.40 -4.31
N GLY A 358 -25.90 -9.25 -5.34
CA GLY A 358 -25.64 -9.77 -6.68
C GLY A 358 -25.27 -8.63 -7.61
N GLU A 359 -24.10 -8.70 -8.23
CA GLU A 359 -23.61 -7.74 -9.22
C GLU A 359 -23.33 -8.46 -10.53
N LEU A 360 -23.75 -7.87 -11.64
CA LEU A 360 -23.33 -8.26 -12.98
C LEU A 360 -22.71 -7.02 -13.65
N ALA A 361 -21.41 -7.09 -13.91
CA ALA A 361 -20.65 -6.03 -14.53
C ALA A 361 -20.09 -6.49 -15.87
N SER A 362 -20.19 -5.66 -16.92
CA SER A 362 -19.47 -5.93 -18.16
C SER A 362 -17.96 -5.98 -17.90
N HIS A 363 -17.19 -6.64 -18.76
CA HIS A 363 -15.76 -6.37 -18.81
C HIS A 363 -15.50 -4.89 -19.10
N PHE A 364 -14.28 -4.43 -18.80
CA PHE A 364 -13.92 -3.04 -18.99
C PHE A 364 -14.01 -2.64 -20.48
N LEU A 365 -14.76 -1.57 -20.71
CA LEU A 365 -14.82 -0.76 -21.91
C LEU A 365 -13.65 0.26 -21.90
N PRO A 366 -13.39 0.95 -23.02
CA PRO A 366 -12.36 1.98 -23.07
C PRO A 366 -12.46 3.00 -21.93
N ARG A 367 -11.29 3.48 -21.49
CA ARG A 367 -11.12 4.42 -20.35
C ARG A 367 -11.52 3.84 -18.99
N MET A 368 -11.34 2.54 -18.80
CA MET A 368 -11.65 1.83 -17.54
C MET A 368 -13.10 1.98 -17.09
N ARG A 369 -14.04 2.00 -18.05
CA ARG A 369 -15.48 2.08 -17.74
C ARG A 369 -16.11 0.70 -17.82
N ARG A 370 -17.14 0.41 -17.05
CA ARG A 370 -17.98 -0.78 -17.28
C ARG A 370 -19.43 -0.51 -16.92
N ASN A 371 -20.33 -1.27 -17.53
CA ASN A 371 -21.75 -1.20 -17.19
C ASN A 371 -22.01 -2.18 -16.06
N LEU A 372 -22.86 -1.79 -15.12
CA LEU A 372 -23.11 -2.56 -13.92
C LEU A 372 -24.60 -2.57 -13.60
N VAL A 373 -25.11 -3.74 -13.29
CA VAL A 373 -26.39 -3.96 -12.63
C VAL A 373 -26.11 -4.60 -11.29
N SER A 374 -26.66 -4.06 -10.21
CA SER A 374 -26.59 -4.72 -8.90
C SER A 374 -27.94 -4.76 -8.20
N VAL A 375 -28.16 -5.86 -7.50
CA VAL A 375 -29.27 -6.07 -6.59
C VAL A 375 -28.70 -6.30 -5.20
N GLN A 376 -29.24 -5.61 -4.21
CA GLN A 376 -28.87 -5.82 -2.82
C GLN A 376 -30.13 -5.98 -1.99
N ALA A 377 -30.24 -7.11 -1.29
CA ALA A 377 -31.26 -7.36 -0.29
C ALA A 377 -30.59 -7.36 1.09
N GLU A 378 -31.14 -6.62 2.04
CA GLU A 378 -30.55 -6.46 3.37
C GLU A 378 -31.64 -6.48 4.43
N ARG A 379 -31.39 -7.24 5.50
CA ARG A 379 -32.10 -7.16 6.77
C ARG A 379 -31.10 -6.74 7.84
N LEU A 380 -31.37 -5.64 8.52
CA LEU A 380 -30.56 -5.11 9.60
C LEU A 380 -31.42 -4.98 10.85
N GLU A 381 -30.93 -5.55 11.95
CA GLU A 381 -31.52 -5.47 13.27
C GLU A 381 -30.64 -4.55 14.13
N SER A 382 -31.27 -3.71 14.93
CA SER A 382 -30.61 -2.83 15.88
C SER A 382 -31.31 -2.94 17.24
N ASP A 383 -30.77 -2.27 18.25
CA ASP A 383 -31.40 -2.20 19.58
C ASP A 383 -32.73 -1.42 19.56
N VAL A 384 -33.07 -0.75 18.45
CA VAL A 384 -34.26 0.11 18.35
C VAL A 384 -35.24 -0.27 17.25
N ASP A 385 -34.80 -0.95 16.20
CA ASP A 385 -35.63 -1.30 15.04
C ASP A 385 -35.07 -2.48 14.22
N THR A 386 -35.91 -3.00 13.32
CA THR A 386 -35.51 -3.88 12.22
C THR A 386 -35.83 -3.19 10.89
N VAL A 387 -34.84 -3.06 10.02
CA VAL A 387 -34.97 -2.49 8.68
C VAL A 387 -34.72 -3.57 7.64
N ARG A 388 -35.67 -3.73 6.72
CA ARG A 388 -35.50 -4.56 5.51
C ARG A 388 -35.42 -3.63 4.31
N SER A 389 -34.45 -3.84 3.43
CA SER A 389 -34.30 -3.04 2.22
C SER A 389 -33.95 -3.88 1.01
N LEU A 390 -34.45 -3.45 -0.15
CA LEU A 390 -34.09 -3.96 -1.46
C LEU A 390 -33.64 -2.78 -2.32
N ARG A 391 -32.42 -2.87 -2.86
CA ARG A 391 -31.84 -1.89 -3.78
C ARG A 391 -31.56 -2.52 -5.12
N LEU A 392 -32.01 -1.88 -6.19
CA LEU A 392 -31.62 -2.17 -7.55
C LEU A 392 -30.84 -0.97 -8.09
N ARG A 393 -29.64 -1.19 -8.63
CA ARG A 393 -28.81 -0.15 -9.27
C ARG A 393 -28.50 -0.55 -10.70
N LEU A 394 -28.64 0.41 -11.61
CA LEU A 394 -28.20 0.30 -12.99
C LEU A 394 -27.34 1.51 -13.31
N GLY A 395 -26.10 1.30 -13.72
CA GLY A 395 -25.21 2.41 -13.97
C GLY A 395 -23.91 2.05 -14.65
N ARG A 396 -22.99 3.01 -14.59
CA ARG A 396 -21.66 2.90 -15.17
C ARG A 396 -20.65 3.37 -14.15
N ASP A 397 -19.71 2.49 -13.83
CA ASP A 397 -18.56 2.82 -13.01
C ASP A 397 -17.32 3.04 -13.88
N GLN A 398 -16.38 3.79 -13.32
CA GLN A 398 -15.06 4.04 -13.85
C GLN A 398 -14.05 3.91 -12.71
N THR A 399 -13.21 2.89 -12.77
CA THR A 399 -12.22 2.59 -11.72
C THR A 399 -10.81 2.83 -12.23
N THR A 400 -10.06 3.62 -11.48
CA THR A 400 -8.65 3.92 -11.75
C THR A 400 -7.86 3.79 -10.45
N PRO A 401 -6.52 3.69 -10.50
CA PRO A 401 -5.71 3.61 -9.28
C PRO A 401 -6.00 4.75 -8.28
N ARG A 402 -6.31 5.96 -8.78
CA ARG A 402 -6.49 7.17 -7.96
C ARG A 402 -7.94 7.57 -7.70
N ALA A 403 -8.89 7.02 -8.44
CA ALA A 403 -10.28 7.41 -8.34
C ALA A 403 -11.26 6.31 -8.79
N ASP A 404 -12.36 6.17 -8.06
CA ASP A 404 -13.55 5.44 -8.49
C ASP A 404 -14.69 6.43 -8.71
N ARG A 405 -15.44 6.27 -9.79
CA ARG A 405 -16.61 7.08 -10.12
C ARG A 405 -17.75 6.17 -10.50
N PHE A 406 -18.93 6.36 -9.94
CA PHE A 406 -20.10 5.55 -10.24
C PHE A 406 -21.32 6.44 -10.45
N THR A 407 -21.86 6.44 -11.66
CA THR A 407 -23.12 7.13 -11.99
C THR A 407 -24.19 6.10 -12.26
N PHE A 408 -25.29 6.17 -11.51
CA PHE A 408 -26.31 5.12 -11.55
C PHE A 408 -27.69 5.64 -11.22
N VAL A 409 -28.69 4.97 -11.80
CA VAL A 409 -30.08 5.04 -11.34
C VAL A 409 -30.27 3.99 -10.27
N GLN A 410 -30.96 4.34 -9.20
CA GLN A 410 -31.29 3.44 -8.10
C GLN A 410 -32.79 3.42 -7.86
N PHE A 411 -33.37 2.22 -7.85
CA PHE A 411 -34.64 1.98 -7.19
C PHE A 411 -34.37 1.35 -5.82
N GLU A 412 -35.06 1.83 -4.79
CA GLU A 412 -34.92 1.33 -3.44
C GLU A 412 -36.27 1.27 -2.75
N THR A 413 -36.50 0.20 -1.99
CA THR A 413 -37.64 0.06 -1.09
C THR A 413 -37.12 -0.35 0.29
N SER A 414 -37.70 0.21 1.34
CA SER A 414 -37.38 -0.12 2.72
C SER A 414 -38.62 -0.20 3.59
N ALA A 415 -38.68 -1.22 4.44
CA ALA A 415 -39.65 -1.35 5.51
C ALA A 415 -38.92 -1.35 6.86
N GLN A 416 -39.24 -0.37 7.71
CA GLN A 416 -38.75 -0.23 9.07
C GLN A 416 -39.84 -0.66 10.05
N GLN A 417 -39.47 -1.53 10.99
CA GLN A 417 -40.31 -1.95 12.09
C GLN A 417 -39.62 -1.60 13.41
N PRO A 418 -40.18 -0.70 14.24
CA PRO A 418 -39.66 -0.44 15.59
C PRO A 418 -39.66 -1.70 16.46
N LEU A 419 -38.70 -1.78 17.39
CA LEU A 419 -38.63 -2.90 18.33
C LEU A 419 -39.83 -2.90 19.30
N ASP A 420 -40.25 -1.71 19.74
CA ASP A 420 -41.55 -1.53 20.38
C ASP A 420 -42.66 -1.61 19.32
N ARG A 421 -43.33 -2.76 19.28
CA ARG A 421 -44.39 -3.04 18.29
C ARG A 421 -45.68 -2.23 18.51
N SER A 422 -45.78 -1.44 19.57
CA SER A 422 -46.86 -0.46 19.73
C SER A 422 -46.71 0.74 18.80
N LEU A 423 -45.49 1.00 18.32
CA LEU A 423 -45.19 2.06 17.37
C LEU A 423 -45.43 1.58 15.93
N PRO A 424 -45.94 2.45 15.04
CA PRO A 424 -46.20 2.09 13.64
C PRO A 424 -44.90 1.80 12.89
N GLY A 425 -44.95 0.88 11.94
CA GLY A 425 -43.88 0.69 10.96
C GLY A 425 -43.89 1.79 9.89
N GLU A 426 -42.78 1.96 9.19
CA GLU A 426 -42.65 2.88 8.05
C GLU A 426 -42.24 2.09 6.80
N HIS A 427 -42.94 2.29 5.68
CA HIS A 427 -42.54 1.80 4.37
C HIS A 427 -42.27 2.99 3.44
N ALA A 428 -41.14 2.94 2.77
CA ALA A 428 -40.72 4.00 1.86
C ALA A 428 -40.01 3.43 0.63
N GLU A 429 -40.25 4.08 -0.51
CA GLU A 429 -39.68 3.76 -1.80
C GLU A 429 -39.06 5.00 -2.41
N ALA A 430 -37.99 4.82 -3.19
CA ALA A 430 -37.36 5.90 -3.91
C ALA A 430 -36.82 5.45 -5.27
N LEU A 431 -36.94 6.33 -6.25
CA LEU A 431 -36.20 6.27 -7.51
C LEU A 431 -35.30 7.50 -7.60
N SER A 432 -33.99 7.28 -7.76
CA SER A 432 -33.00 8.37 -7.77
C SER A 432 -31.90 8.20 -8.81
N LEU A 433 -31.39 9.32 -9.29
CA LEU A 433 -30.15 9.41 -10.05
C LEU A 433 -29.02 9.81 -9.09
N ASN A 434 -27.94 9.04 -9.09
CA ASN A 434 -26.85 9.18 -8.13
C ASN A 434 -25.50 9.27 -8.83
N HIS A 435 -24.58 10.01 -8.21
CA HIS A 435 -23.19 10.09 -8.61
C HIS A 435 -22.28 9.97 -7.39
N HIS A 436 -21.48 8.91 -7.36
CA HIS A 436 -20.51 8.65 -6.30
C HIS A 436 -19.09 8.83 -6.84
N VAL A 437 -18.24 9.51 -6.09
CA VAL A 437 -16.82 9.69 -6.41
C VAL A 437 -15.99 9.37 -5.18
N VAL A 438 -15.02 8.47 -5.33
CA VAL A 438 -14.01 8.19 -4.31
C VAL A 438 -12.65 8.57 -4.90
N LEU A 439 -11.99 9.56 -4.33
CA LEU A 439 -10.61 9.95 -4.66
C LEU A 439 -9.67 9.39 -3.60
N ARG A 440 -8.54 8.82 -4.03
CA ARG A 440 -7.53 8.26 -3.13
C ARG A 440 -6.11 8.62 -3.58
N ARG A 441 -5.30 9.05 -2.63
CA ARG A 441 -3.85 9.19 -2.79
C ARG A 441 -3.20 8.73 -1.50
N LEU A 442 -2.92 7.43 -1.44
CA LEU A 442 -2.35 6.74 -0.28
C LEU A 442 -0.95 6.23 -0.61
N ASN A 443 -0.08 6.15 0.39
CA ASN A 443 1.21 5.49 0.24
C ASN A 443 1.11 3.96 0.25
N ASP A 444 0.13 3.42 0.97
CA ASP A 444 -0.18 2.00 1.05
C ASP A 444 -1.71 1.84 1.14
N PRO A 445 -2.36 1.00 0.32
CA PRO A 445 -3.81 0.84 0.32
C PRO A 445 -4.36 0.02 1.50
N LEU A 446 -3.55 -0.84 2.12
CA LEU A 446 -3.94 -1.71 3.23
C LEU A 446 -3.62 -1.06 4.59
N LEU A 447 -2.47 -0.41 4.68
CA LEU A 447 -1.95 0.19 5.92
C LEU A 447 -1.50 1.64 5.68
N PRO A 448 -2.42 2.56 5.34
CA PRO A 448 -2.09 3.94 5.02
C PRO A 448 -1.47 4.67 6.21
N THR A 449 -0.35 5.36 5.96
CA THR A 449 0.33 6.23 6.95
C THR A 449 0.52 7.66 6.45
N ARG A 450 0.33 7.90 5.16
CA ARG A 450 0.40 9.20 4.52
C ARG A 450 -0.57 9.28 3.34
N GLY A 451 -1.33 10.36 3.27
CA GLY A 451 -2.22 10.60 2.13
C GLY A 451 -3.64 10.94 2.55
N TYR A 452 -4.58 10.72 1.64
CA TYR A 452 -6.00 10.93 1.90
C TYR A 452 -6.92 10.03 1.09
N THR A 453 -8.14 9.87 1.59
CA THR A 453 -9.30 9.39 0.85
C THR A 453 -10.44 10.39 0.98
N LEU A 454 -11.11 10.72 -0.13
CA LEU A 454 -12.29 11.57 -0.17
C LEU A 454 -13.42 10.83 -0.87
N SER A 455 -14.52 10.56 -0.17
CA SER A 455 -15.75 9.99 -0.71
C SER A 455 -16.81 11.08 -0.79
N LEU A 456 -17.38 11.30 -1.98
CA LEU A 456 -18.46 12.23 -2.24
C LEU A 456 -19.61 11.46 -2.87
N GLN A 457 -20.82 11.69 -2.38
CA GLN A 457 -22.04 11.11 -2.92
C GLN A 457 -23.06 12.23 -3.11
N SER A 458 -23.64 12.28 -4.30
CA SER A 458 -24.80 13.12 -4.60
C SER A 458 -25.91 12.29 -5.21
N GLY A 459 -27.14 12.64 -4.88
CA GLY A 459 -28.33 11.98 -5.40
C GLY A 459 -29.51 12.94 -5.48
N VAL A 460 -30.35 12.76 -6.48
CA VAL A 460 -31.65 13.43 -6.60
C VAL A 460 -32.68 12.42 -7.04
N GLY A 461 -33.89 12.50 -6.50
CA GLY A 461 -34.91 11.50 -6.78
C GLY A 461 -36.30 11.89 -6.31
N GLN A 462 -37.21 10.93 -6.45
CA GLN A 462 -38.58 11.00 -5.95
C GLN A 462 -38.76 9.88 -4.93
N ALA A 463 -39.33 10.23 -3.78
CA ALA A 463 -39.68 9.29 -2.73
C ALA A 463 -41.20 9.18 -2.58
N ARG A 464 -41.65 8.01 -2.14
CA ARG A 464 -43.03 7.68 -1.83
C ARG A 464 -43.06 6.88 -0.54
N SER A 465 -44.09 7.05 0.27
CA SER A 465 -44.29 6.30 1.50
C SER A 465 -45.78 6.06 1.71
N THR A 466 -46.12 5.02 2.48
CA THR A 466 -47.49 4.74 2.90
C THR A 466 -47.90 5.58 4.12
N GLU A 467 -46.94 6.07 4.90
CA GLU A 467 -47.15 6.81 6.14
C GLU A 467 -46.87 8.32 6.01
N GLY A 468 -46.43 8.79 4.84
CA GLY A 468 -46.08 10.19 4.60
C GLY A 468 -46.26 10.63 3.16
N ASP A 469 -45.99 11.90 2.90
CA ASP A 469 -46.17 12.49 1.58
C ASP A 469 -45.15 11.93 0.59
N SER A 470 -45.55 11.87 -0.68
CA SER A 470 -44.64 11.63 -1.79
C SER A 470 -44.02 12.94 -2.26
N GLY A 471 -42.73 12.94 -2.59
CA GLY A 471 -42.11 14.16 -3.10
C GLY A 471 -40.64 14.02 -3.48
N PRO A 472 -40.07 15.09 -4.08
CA PRO A 472 -38.69 15.08 -4.51
C PRO A 472 -37.76 15.18 -3.31
N PHE A 473 -36.61 14.52 -3.42
CA PHE A 473 -35.53 14.65 -2.46
C PHE A 473 -34.17 14.80 -3.15
N GLY A 474 -33.24 15.42 -2.44
CA GLY A 474 -31.82 15.43 -2.77
C GLY A 474 -31.01 14.85 -1.61
N ARG A 475 -29.84 14.29 -1.90
CA ARG A 475 -28.92 13.81 -0.88
C ARG A 475 -27.50 14.23 -1.23
N LEU A 476 -26.79 14.80 -0.27
CA LEU A 476 -25.37 15.06 -0.34
C LEU A 476 -24.69 14.39 0.85
N TYR A 477 -23.55 13.76 0.59
CA TYR A 477 -22.73 13.15 1.62
C TYR A 477 -21.25 13.26 1.25
N GLY A 478 -20.42 13.58 2.23
CA GLY A 478 -18.98 13.69 2.10
C GLY A 478 -18.25 13.05 3.27
N ARG A 479 -17.20 12.28 2.99
CA ARG A 479 -16.28 11.70 3.98
C ARG A 479 -14.83 11.96 3.54
N LEU A 480 -14.08 12.67 4.37
CA LEU A 480 -12.66 12.90 4.19
C LEU A 480 -11.88 12.15 5.27
N THR A 481 -10.88 11.38 4.88
CA THR A 481 -9.90 10.78 5.79
C THR A 481 -8.50 11.21 5.40
N LEU A 482 -7.76 11.75 6.35
CA LEU A 482 -6.39 12.25 6.20
C LEU A 482 -5.44 11.39 7.02
N TYR A 483 -4.29 11.04 6.44
CA TYR A 483 -3.22 10.29 7.09
C TYR A 483 -1.93 11.10 7.03
N ARG A 484 -1.26 11.27 8.17
CA ARG A 484 -0.03 12.06 8.24
C ARG A 484 0.98 11.49 9.25
N PRO A 485 2.26 11.31 8.86
CA PRO A 485 3.32 11.05 9.83
C PRO A 485 3.57 12.33 10.65
N LEU A 486 3.62 12.19 11.98
CA LEU A 486 3.80 13.30 12.92
C LEU A 486 5.25 13.42 13.43
N GLY A 487 6.14 12.52 13.00
CA GLY A 487 7.53 12.45 13.47
C GLY A 487 7.70 11.54 14.69
N GLY A 488 8.94 11.13 14.99
CA GLY A 488 9.23 10.28 16.16
C GLY A 488 8.51 8.91 16.18
N GLY A 489 8.11 8.40 15.00
CA GLY A 489 7.34 7.16 14.88
C GLY A 489 5.84 7.27 15.18
N TRP A 490 5.33 8.50 15.36
CA TRP A 490 3.89 8.77 15.51
C TRP A 490 3.20 8.99 14.17
N TYR A 491 1.97 8.51 14.09
CA TYR A 491 1.11 8.61 12.91
C TYR A 491 -0.25 9.15 13.33
N GLY A 492 -0.73 10.16 12.62
CA GLY A 492 -2.04 10.77 12.82
C GLY A 492 -3.02 10.37 11.73
N GLN A 493 -4.27 10.15 12.14
CA GLN A 493 -5.42 9.98 11.26
C GLN A 493 -6.50 10.98 11.68
N GLY A 494 -7.08 11.68 10.69
CA GLY A 494 -8.27 12.51 10.89
C GLY A 494 -9.38 12.05 9.96
N ARG A 495 -10.62 11.97 10.45
CA ARG A 495 -11.82 11.67 9.66
C ARG A 495 -12.89 12.73 9.92
N VAL A 496 -13.55 13.19 8.87
CA VAL A 496 -14.73 14.07 8.96
C VAL A 496 -15.79 13.56 8.00
N GLU A 497 -17.04 13.52 8.45
CA GLU A 497 -18.22 13.19 7.65
C GLU A 497 -19.30 14.24 7.80
N LEU A 498 -19.91 14.58 6.68
CA LEU A 498 -21.03 15.50 6.57
C LEU A 498 -22.09 14.89 5.68
N GLY A 499 -23.36 15.02 6.07
CA GLY A 499 -24.50 14.52 5.30
C GLY A 499 -25.69 15.46 5.39
N GLN A 500 -26.42 15.59 4.28
CA GLN A 500 -27.69 16.32 4.22
C GLN A 500 -28.64 15.62 3.24
N VAL A 501 -29.86 15.38 3.71
CA VAL A 501 -31.03 15.04 2.88
C VAL A 501 -31.87 16.30 2.73
N PHE A 502 -32.07 16.74 1.50
CA PHE A 502 -32.92 17.86 1.14
C PHE A 502 -34.30 17.31 0.80
N VAL A 503 -35.25 17.52 1.69
CA VAL A 503 -36.62 17.00 1.55
C VAL A 503 -37.58 17.96 2.23
N ARG A 504 -38.79 18.10 1.67
CA ARG A 504 -39.85 18.91 2.31
C ARG A 504 -40.33 18.25 3.61
N GLU A 505 -40.97 19.02 4.47
CA GLU A 505 -41.66 18.45 5.63
C GLU A 505 -42.78 17.49 5.17
N GLY A 506 -43.04 16.43 5.92
CA GLY A 506 -44.03 15.39 5.58
C GLY A 506 -43.55 14.31 4.61
N VAL A 507 -42.56 14.59 3.74
CA VAL A 507 -42.04 13.59 2.79
C VAL A 507 -41.05 12.64 3.49
N LEU A 508 -41.35 11.36 3.42
CA LEU A 508 -40.53 10.27 3.98
C LEU A 508 -39.68 9.62 2.89
N VAL A 509 -38.40 9.39 3.19
CA VAL A 509 -37.44 8.74 2.29
C VAL A 509 -37.01 7.40 2.89
N PRO A 510 -36.60 6.42 2.06
CA PRO A 510 -36.07 5.15 2.57
C PRO A 510 -34.99 5.33 3.63
N GLU A 511 -34.97 4.46 4.63
CA GLU A 511 -34.13 4.62 5.83
C GLU A 511 -32.62 4.66 5.52
N SER A 512 -32.20 3.98 4.47
CA SER A 512 -30.82 4.01 3.95
C SER A 512 -30.39 5.37 3.37
N GLN A 513 -31.35 6.24 3.00
CA GLN A 513 -31.08 7.61 2.54
C GLN A 513 -30.87 8.56 3.72
N ARG A 514 -31.44 8.23 4.89
CA ARG A 514 -31.27 8.96 6.14
C ARG A 514 -29.95 8.59 6.81
N PHE A 515 -29.55 9.38 7.80
CA PHE A 515 -28.28 9.22 8.50
C PHE A 515 -28.45 8.75 9.94
N ARG A 516 -27.57 7.86 10.37
CA ARG A 516 -27.43 7.47 11.79
C ARG A 516 -25.96 7.48 12.18
N ALA A 517 -25.67 7.86 13.41
CA ALA A 517 -24.33 7.87 13.99
C ALA A 517 -24.23 6.93 15.21
N GLY A 518 -23.01 6.67 15.67
CA GLY A 518 -22.68 5.75 16.77
C GLY A 518 -22.13 4.39 16.30
N GLY A 519 -21.14 3.87 17.02
CA GLY A 519 -20.42 2.63 16.69
C GLY A 519 -18.99 2.85 16.16
N ASP A 520 -18.30 1.76 15.81
CA ASP A 520 -16.84 1.69 15.57
C ASP A 520 -16.32 2.66 14.50
N GLU A 521 -17.09 2.86 13.42
CA GLU A 521 -16.74 3.74 12.29
C GLU A 521 -17.53 5.07 12.31
N SER A 522 -18.07 5.46 13.47
CA SER A 522 -18.85 6.69 13.65
C SER A 522 -18.41 7.44 14.90
N VAL A 523 -19.00 7.13 16.06
CA VAL A 523 -18.63 7.70 17.36
C VAL A 523 -18.50 6.53 18.34
N ARG A 524 -17.25 6.11 18.60
CA ARG A 524 -16.95 5.06 19.58
C ARG A 524 -17.39 5.50 20.98
N GLY A 525 -17.80 4.57 21.82
CA GLY A 525 -18.38 4.82 23.14
C GLY A 525 -19.93 4.82 23.16
N TYR A 526 -20.56 4.80 21.98
CA TYR A 526 -22.03 4.73 21.82
C TYR A 526 -22.47 3.46 21.11
N VAL A 527 -23.74 3.10 21.26
CA VAL A 527 -24.35 1.93 20.57
C VAL A 527 -24.32 2.18 19.07
N TYR A 528 -24.22 1.11 18.30
CA TYR A 528 -24.31 1.17 16.85
C TYR A 528 -25.61 1.86 16.41
N ARG A 529 -25.48 2.93 15.60
CA ARG A 529 -26.61 3.69 15.02
C ARG A 529 -27.59 4.34 16.02
N SER A 530 -27.23 4.48 17.29
CA SER A 530 -28.13 5.07 18.30
C SER A 530 -28.13 6.59 18.37
N LEU A 531 -27.14 7.26 17.78
CA LEU A 531 -27.03 8.73 17.80
C LEU A 531 -27.82 9.34 16.64
N ALA A 532 -29.14 9.13 16.66
CA ALA A 532 -30.08 9.61 15.66
C ALA A 532 -31.30 10.27 16.33
N PRO A 533 -32.08 11.09 15.60
CA PRO A 533 -33.25 11.76 16.15
C PRO A 533 -34.29 10.80 16.71
N THR A 534 -34.84 11.16 17.86
CA THR A 534 -36.04 10.52 18.41
C THR A 534 -37.28 11.28 17.93
N ALA A 535 -38.25 10.58 17.36
CA ALA A 535 -39.54 11.12 17.01
C ALA A 535 -40.41 11.38 18.25
N ALA A 536 -41.52 12.10 18.08
CA ALA A 536 -42.41 12.47 19.18
C ALA A 536 -43.09 11.26 19.87
N ASP A 537 -43.20 10.14 19.16
CA ASP A 537 -43.71 8.87 19.66
C ASP A 537 -42.64 8.01 20.37
N GLY A 538 -41.40 8.51 20.47
CA GLY A 538 -40.28 7.79 21.09
C GLY A 538 -39.52 6.86 20.15
N SER A 539 -39.94 6.70 18.89
CA SER A 539 -39.18 5.92 17.90
C SER A 539 -37.89 6.62 17.51
N ILE A 540 -36.80 5.86 17.32
CA ILE A 540 -35.57 6.41 16.74
C ILE A 540 -35.68 6.34 15.22
N SER A 541 -35.59 7.49 14.56
CA SER A 541 -35.63 7.62 13.11
C SER A 541 -34.29 8.13 12.59
N GLY A 542 -33.92 7.79 11.35
CA GLY A 542 -32.73 8.36 10.73
C GLY A 542 -32.83 9.90 10.61
N GLY A 543 -31.73 10.59 10.85
CA GLY A 543 -31.64 12.04 10.69
C GLY A 543 -31.49 12.48 9.24
N LYS A 544 -31.93 13.70 8.94
CA LYS A 544 -31.71 14.36 7.64
C LYS A 544 -30.33 14.97 7.55
N VAL A 545 -29.67 15.26 8.67
CA VAL A 545 -28.31 15.79 8.70
C VAL A 545 -27.37 14.89 9.49
N LEU A 546 -26.10 14.87 9.13
CA LEU A 546 -25.04 14.11 9.80
C LEU A 546 -23.81 14.98 9.97
N PHE A 547 -23.25 14.94 11.19
CA PHE A 547 -21.90 15.40 11.46
C PHE A 547 -21.17 14.34 12.29
N THR A 548 -20.03 13.86 11.81
CA THR A 548 -19.10 13.08 12.64
C THR A 548 -17.67 13.51 12.34
N ALA A 549 -16.83 13.61 13.37
CA ALA A 549 -15.40 13.81 13.23
C ALA A 549 -14.63 12.89 14.19
N SER A 550 -13.42 12.55 13.81
CA SER A 550 -12.53 11.69 14.59
C SER A 550 -11.09 12.12 14.38
N ALA A 551 -10.32 12.16 15.48
CA ALA A 551 -8.87 12.34 15.46
C ALA A 551 -8.23 11.18 16.22
N GLU A 552 -7.29 10.49 15.59
CA GLU A 552 -6.54 9.36 16.15
C GLU A 552 -5.04 9.59 15.98
N VAL A 553 -4.27 9.31 17.03
CA VAL A 553 -2.81 9.24 16.97
C VAL A 553 -2.35 7.85 17.41
N ALA A 554 -1.44 7.25 16.66
CA ALA A 554 -0.97 5.91 16.92
C ALA A 554 0.55 5.79 16.72
N ARG A 555 1.16 4.85 17.45
CA ARG A 555 2.58 4.48 17.31
C ARG A 555 2.81 3.02 17.65
N ALA A 556 3.88 2.44 17.11
CA ALA A 556 4.36 1.15 17.57
C ALA A 556 4.70 1.20 19.07
N LEU A 557 4.25 0.20 19.83
CA LEU A 557 4.49 0.12 21.27
C LEU A 557 5.97 -0.17 21.59
N SER A 558 6.64 -0.94 20.73
CA SER A 558 8.04 -1.32 20.90
C SER A 558 8.70 -1.56 19.55
N ALA A 559 10.01 -1.26 19.46
CA ALA A 559 10.82 -1.62 18.30
C ALA A 559 10.90 -3.14 18.07
N ARG A 560 10.71 -3.95 19.14
CA ARG A 560 10.71 -5.41 19.07
C ARG A 560 9.42 -5.99 18.50
N TRP A 561 8.32 -5.22 18.56
CA TRP A 561 6.99 -5.58 18.08
C TRP A 561 6.42 -4.49 17.17
N PRO A 562 7.03 -4.23 16.00
CA PRO A 562 6.69 -3.10 15.14
C PRO A 562 5.27 -3.19 14.55
N ALA A 563 4.64 -4.37 14.58
CA ALA A 563 3.27 -4.60 14.13
C ALA A 563 2.20 -4.24 15.16
N LEU A 564 2.55 -4.12 16.45
CA LEU A 564 1.61 -3.83 17.53
C LEU A 564 1.69 -2.35 17.94
N TRP A 565 0.59 -1.64 17.74
CA TRP A 565 0.52 -0.20 17.92
C TRP A 565 -0.49 0.16 19.00
N GLY A 566 -0.15 1.15 19.82
CA GLY A 566 -1.09 1.84 20.70
C GLY A 566 -1.66 3.07 20.00
N ALA A 567 -2.93 3.35 20.25
CA ALA A 567 -3.65 4.48 19.70
C ALA A 567 -4.40 5.25 20.80
N LEU A 568 -4.49 6.56 20.61
CA LEU A 568 -5.36 7.46 21.36
C LEU A 568 -6.30 8.11 20.35
N PHE A 569 -7.59 8.17 20.66
CA PHE A 569 -8.55 8.81 19.76
C PHE A 569 -9.61 9.61 20.49
N VAL A 570 -10.21 10.54 19.76
CA VAL A 570 -11.43 11.23 20.14
C VAL A 570 -12.36 11.27 18.97
N ASP A 571 -13.58 10.78 19.19
CA ASP A 571 -14.67 10.87 18.23
C ASP A 571 -15.71 11.88 18.72
N VAL A 572 -16.38 12.55 17.79
CA VAL A 572 -17.49 13.45 18.06
C VAL A 572 -18.52 13.35 16.94
N GLY A 573 -19.80 13.32 17.25
CA GLY A 573 -20.81 13.33 16.20
C GLY A 573 -22.23 13.02 16.64
N GLN A 574 -23.16 13.22 15.70
CA GLN A 574 -24.58 12.96 15.84
C GLN A 574 -25.27 13.03 14.46
N ALA A 575 -26.42 12.39 14.32
CA ALA A 575 -27.40 12.71 13.29
C ALA A 575 -28.58 13.49 13.88
N ALA A 576 -29.10 14.48 13.14
CA ALA A 576 -30.20 15.36 13.57
C ALA A 576 -31.24 15.56 12.44
N GLN A 577 -32.40 16.18 12.71
CA GLN A 577 -33.33 16.58 11.64
C GLN A 577 -32.89 17.89 10.96
N ARG A 578 -32.24 18.79 11.70
CA ARG A 578 -31.69 20.06 11.17
C ARG A 578 -30.29 20.31 11.71
N TRP A 579 -29.48 21.10 10.98
CA TRP A 579 -28.15 21.52 11.47
C TRP A 579 -28.22 22.30 12.79
N SER A 580 -29.27 23.10 12.98
CA SER A 580 -29.49 23.87 14.21
C SER A 580 -29.80 23.01 15.44
N GLU A 581 -30.18 21.76 15.24
CA GLU A 581 -30.52 20.80 16.30
C GLU A 581 -29.34 19.88 16.64
N LEU A 582 -28.20 20.01 15.96
CA LEU A 582 -27.02 19.22 16.26
C LEU A 582 -26.47 19.57 17.65
N SER A 583 -26.42 18.55 18.49
CA SER A 583 -25.76 18.48 19.79
C SER A 583 -24.75 17.33 19.79
N PRO A 584 -23.60 17.46 19.07
CA PRO A 584 -22.63 16.38 18.92
C PRO A 584 -22.09 15.90 20.27
N VAL A 585 -22.08 14.59 20.46
CA VAL A 585 -21.58 13.95 21.68
C VAL A 585 -20.17 13.40 21.48
N TRP A 586 -19.41 13.27 22.56
CA TRP A 586 -17.99 12.93 22.53
C TRP A 586 -17.73 11.48 22.96
N GLY A 587 -16.73 10.87 22.34
CA GLY A 587 -16.26 9.51 22.58
C GLY A 587 -14.74 9.39 22.58
N PRO A 588 -14.03 9.89 23.61
CA PRO A 588 -12.60 9.65 23.76
C PRO A 588 -12.31 8.18 24.09
N GLY A 589 -11.16 7.68 23.63
CA GLY A 589 -10.78 6.30 23.89
C GLY A 589 -9.33 5.96 23.62
N LEU A 590 -9.00 4.71 23.96
CA LEU A 590 -7.70 4.08 23.81
C LEU A 590 -7.85 2.89 22.87
N GLY A 591 -6.84 2.65 22.04
CA GLY A 591 -6.87 1.59 21.03
C GLY A 591 -5.59 0.78 20.96
N LEU A 592 -5.73 -0.47 20.53
CA LEU A 592 -4.67 -1.33 20.06
C LEU A 592 -4.91 -1.65 18.58
N ARG A 593 -3.85 -1.61 17.78
CA ARG A 593 -3.87 -1.99 16.37
C ARG A 593 -2.82 -3.08 16.17
N TYR A 594 -3.21 -4.19 15.54
CA TYR A 594 -2.27 -5.21 15.12
C TYR A 594 -2.27 -5.29 13.59
N ARG A 595 -1.11 -4.98 13.00
CA ARG A 595 -0.89 -5.02 11.55
C ARG A 595 -0.50 -6.43 11.15
N SER A 596 -1.49 -7.30 10.96
CA SER A 596 -1.24 -8.69 10.56
C SER A 596 -1.09 -8.80 9.02
N PRO A 597 -0.45 -9.87 8.52
CA PRO A 597 -0.36 -10.13 7.07
C PRO A 597 -1.73 -10.31 6.39
N VAL A 598 -2.76 -10.71 7.15
CA VAL A 598 -4.11 -10.99 6.63
C VAL A 598 -5.09 -9.82 6.81
N GLY A 599 -4.62 -8.69 7.36
CA GLY A 599 -5.41 -7.47 7.56
C GLY A 599 -5.17 -6.80 8.92
N PRO A 600 -5.62 -5.54 9.10
CA PRO A 600 -5.51 -4.84 10.38
C PRO A 600 -6.56 -5.35 11.38
N LEU A 601 -6.13 -5.66 12.61
CA LEU A 601 -7.03 -5.92 13.73
C LEU A 601 -7.09 -4.68 14.63
N ARG A 602 -8.28 -4.37 15.14
CA ARG A 602 -8.50 -3.23 16.05
C ARG A 602 -9.23 -3.67 17.30
N LEU A 603 -8.73 -3.22 18.45
CA LEU A 603 -9.37 -3.35 19.75
C LEU A 603 -9.38 -1.98 20.41
N ASP A 604 -10.56 -1.44 20.68
CA ASP A 604 -10.77 -0.08 21.14
C ASP A 604 -11.62 -0.09 22.41
N VAL A 605 -11.26 0.75 23.39
CA VAL A 605 -12.10 1.05 24.55
C VAL A 605 -12.40 2.53 24.53
N ALA A 606 -13.68 2.89 24.50
CA ALA A 606 -14.13 4.28 24.41
C ALA A 606 -15.14 4.59 25.52
N TYR A 607 -15.10 5.82 26.01
CA TYR A 607 -16.03 6.34 27.01
C TYR A 607 -17.03 7.28 26.35
N GLY A 608 -18.31 6.89 26.31
CA GLY A 608 -19.38 7.79 25.85
C GLY A 608 -19.70 8.79 26.95
N THR A 609 -19.31 10.06 26.77
CA THR A 609 -19.41 11.09 27.81
C THR A 609 -20.85 11.34 28.27
N GLU A 610 -21.80 11.33 27.33
CA GLU A 610 -23.22 11.52 27.62
C GLU A 610 -23.84 10.26 28.23
N ALA A 611 -23.49 9.08 27.68
CA ALA A 611 -23.99 7.80 28.17
C ALA A 611 -23.37 7.37 29.52
N ARG A 612 -22.26 8.01 29.92
CA ARG A 612 -21.43 7.69 31.10
C ARG A 612 -21.06 6.21 31.19
N ARG A 613 -20.72 5.61 30.04
CA ARG A 613 -20.43 4.17 29.92
C ARG A 613 -19.19 3.93 29.07
N LEU A 614 -18.41 2.94 29.50
CA LEU A 614 -17.33 2.38 28.71
C LEU A 614 -17.89 1.34 27.73
N ARG A 615 -17.36 1.33 26.51
CA ARG A 615 -17.66 0.33 25.49
C ARG A 615 -16.41 -0.23 24.88
N LEU A 616 -16.45 -1.54 24.63
CA LEU A 616 -15.46 -2.26 23.87
C LEU A 616 -15.87 -2.28 22.40
N HIS A 617 -14.93 -1.99 21.54
CA HIS A 617 -15.04 -2.02 20.09
C HIS A 617 -13.97 -2.99 19.57
N LEU A 618 -14.35 -3.88 18.66
CA LEU A 618 -13.49 -4.94 18.15
C LEU A 618 -13.79 -5.12 16.68
N SER A 619 -12.76 -5.12 15.85
CA SER A 619 -12.89 -5.44 14.43
C SER A 619 -11.77 -6.38 14.00
N VAL A 620 -12.16 -7.60 13.61
CA VAL A 620 -11.27 -8.65 13.10
C VAL A 620 -11.94 -9.32 11.91
N GLY A 621 -11.18 -9.57 10.84
CA GLY A 621 -11.64 -10.35 9.69
C GLY A 621 -10.49 -11.10 9.05
N VAL A 622 -10.74 -12.36 8.68
CA VAL A 622 -9.82 -13.19 7.90
C VAL A 622 -10.59 -13.69 6.68
N THR A 623 -9.95 -13.64 5.51
CA THR A 623 -10.49 -14.15 4.25
C THR A 623 -9.66 -15.36 3.83
N PHE A 624 -10.34 -16.43 3.40
CA PHE A 624 -9.77 -17.70 2.96
C PHE A 624 -10.08 -17.94 1.48
#